data_AF-A0A7S0LDZ0-F1
#
_entry.id   AF-A0A7S0LDZ0-F1
#
_cell.length_a   1.000
_cell.length_b   1.000
_cell.length_c   1.000
_cell.angle_alpha   90.00
_cell.angle_beta   90.00
_cell.angle_gamma   90.00
#
_symmetry.space_group_name_H-M   'P 1'
#
loop_
_entity.id
_entity.type
_entity.pdbx_description
1 polymer ?
#
loop_
_entity_poly.entity_id
_entity_poly.type
_entity_poly.pdbx_seq_one_letter_code
_entity_poly.pdbx_strand_id
1 'polypeptide(L)'
;TPSAVRWWHADAHSMGDVLPRGVFDLIIANSVFEHLERPAVAMEQVVLLLKPGGTLFWHTPFIYPMHGVPRDYFRYSTAAAQLLSEDAGLVVEHCEADGGYAAVLGNVLGLSSKFWTLPELLR
;
A
#
# COMPACT_ATOMS: atom_id res chain seq x y z
N THR A 1 -0.12 20.80 -22.04
CA THR A 1 0.05 21.38 -20.69
C THR A 1 0.80 20.35 -19.86
N PRO A 2 1.88 20.70 -19.15
CA PRO A 2 2.49 19.73 -18.24
C PRO A 2 1.39 19.30 -17.25
N SER A 3 1.18 18.01 -17.10
CA SER A 3 0.33 17.48 -16.04
C SER A 3 0.80 18.11 -14.73
N ALA A 4 -0.10 18.83 -14.05
CA ALA A 4 0.24 19.53 -12.82
C ALA A 4 0.39 18.50 -11.69
N VAL A 5 1.54 17.82 -11.65
CA VAL A 5 1.90 16.94 -10.54
C VAL A 5 2.06 17.81 -9.30
N ARG A 6 1.35 17.44 -8.23
CA ARG A 6 1.50 18.05 -6.91
C ARG A 6 2.06 17.02 -5.96
N TRP A 7 3.00 17.45 -5.14
CA TRP A 7 3.61 16.63 -4.10
C TRP A 7 3.13 17.13 -2.74
N TRP A 8 2.75 16.20 -1.87
CA TRP A 8 2.38 16.46 -0.49
C TRP A 8 3.28 15.66 0.44
N HIS A 9 3.54 16.22 1.61
CA HIS A 9 4.23 15.52 2.69
C HIS A 9 3.24 15.42 3.86
N ALA A 10 2.83 14.19 4.18
CA ALA A 10 1.85 13.90 5.21
C ALA A 10 2.08 12.51 5.82
N ASP A 11 1.63 12.31 7.05
CA ASP A 11 1.51 10.99 7.67
C ASP A 11 0.21 10.33 7.20
N ALA A 12 0.26 9.06 6.80
CA ALA A 12 -0.92 8.32 6.36
C ALA A 12 -2.03 8.25 7.43
N HIS A 13 -1.68 8.29 8.72
CA HIS A 13 -2.65 8.27 9.81
C HIS A 13 -3.37 9.62 10.01
N SER A 14 -2.91 10.70 9.38
CA SER A 14 -3.51 12.05 9.50
C SER A 14 -3.49 12.82 8.18
N MET A 15 -3.46 12.13 7.03
CA MET A 15 -3.27 12.79 5.73
C MET A 15 -4.44 13.68 5.33
N GLY A 16 -5.64 13.46 5.86
CA GLY A 16 -6.79 14.34 5.68
C GLY A 16 -6.62 15.75 6.25
N ASP A 17 -5.58 16.01 7.05
CA ASP A 17 -5.25 17.35 7.55
C ASP A 17 -4.40 18.17 6.57
N VAL A 18 -3.77 17.50 5.60
CA VAL A 18 -2.86 18.12 4.62
C VAL A 18 -3.44 18.05 3.21
N LEU A 19 -4.05 16.91 2.85
CA LEU A 19 -4.57 16.65 1.51
C LEU A 19 -6.04 17.09 1.41
N PRO A 20 -6.48 17.54 0.22
CA PRO A 20 -7.87 17.90 -0.01
C PRO A 20 -8.79 16.66 0.12
N ARG A 21 -9.87 16.81 0.88
CA ARG A 21 -10.84 15.74 1.14
C ARG A 21 -11.90 15.66 0.03
N GLY A 22 -12.34 14.45 -0.32
CA GLY A 22 -13.43 14.25 -1.26
C GLY A 22 -13.15 14.71 -2.70
N VAL A 23 -11.88 14.73 -3.14
CA VAL A 23 -11.51 15.22 -4.48
C VAL A 23 -10.82 14.20 -5.38
N PHE A 24 -10.39 13.06 -4.84
CA PHE A 24 -9.67 12.06 -5.61
C PHE A 24 -10.63 11.04 -6.20
N ASP A 25 -10.57 10.86 -7.52
CA ASP A 25 -11.33 9.82 -8.23
C ASP A 25 -10.69 8.43 -8.07
N LEU A 26 -9.36 8.39 -7.91
CA LEU A 26 -8.57 7.18 -7.74
C LEU A 26 -7.45 7.43 -6.73
N ILE A 27 -7.29 6.50 -5.78
CA ILE A 27 -6.12 6.42 -4.90
C ILE A 27 -5.42 5.08 -5.14
N ILE A 28 -4.09 5.11 -5.25
CA ILE A 28 -3.23 3.94 -5.42
C ILE A 28 -2.28 3.87 -4.22
N ALA A 29 -2.34 2.77 -3.46
CA ALA A 29 -1.45 2.50 -2.34
C ALA A 29 -0.76 1.15 -2.53
N ASN A 30 0.44 1.17 -3.11
CA ASN A 30 1.20 -0.04 -3.42
C ASN A 30 2.34 -0.25 -2.42
N SER A 31 2.32 -1.36 -1.68
CA SER A 31 3.31 -1.70 -0.66
C SER A 31 3.41 -0.63 0.44
N VAL A 32 2.25 -0.25 0.98
CA VAL A 32 2.14 0.78 2.03
C VAL A 32 1.56 0.21 3.31
N PHE A 33 0.43 -0.51 3.23
CA PHE A 33 -0.38 -0.90 4.38
C PHE A 33 0.31 -1.91 5.32
N GLU A 34 1.33 -2.64 4.87
CA GLU A 34 2.18 -3.52 5.70
C GLU A 34 3.03 -2.75 6.72
N HIS A 35 3.33 -1.49 6.41
CA HIS A 35 4.21 -0.64 7.21
C HIS A 35 3.46 0.27 8.18
N LEU A 36 2.13 0.31 8.11
CA LEU A 36 1.32 1.18 8.95
C LEU A 36 1.05 0.51 10.28
N GLU A 37 1.37 1.18 11.39
CA GLU A 37 1.10 0.68 12.74
C GLU A 37 -0.39 0.52 13.02
N ARG A 38 -1.21 1.42 12.45
CA ARG A 38 -2.66 1.45 12.62
C ARG A 38 -3.34 1.53 11.25
N PRO A 39 -3.37 0.42 10.49
CA PRO A 39 -3.84 0.42 9.11
C PRO A 39 -5.31 0.84 9.00
N ALA A 40 -6.15 0.52 9.99
CA ALA A 40 -7.55 0.95 10.03
C ALA A 40 -7.68 2.50 10.01
N VAL A 41 -6.90 3.19 10.84
CA VAL A 41 -6.90 4.67 10.89
C VAL A 41 -6.47 5.25 9.56
N ALA A 42 -5.45 4.68 8.91
CA ALA A 42 -5.01 5.15 7.61
C ALA A 42 -6.04 4.85 6.50
N MET A 43 -6.74 3.71 6.56
CA MET A 43 -7.81 3.38 5.62
C MET A 43 -8.97 4.39 5.74
N GLU A 44 -9.34 4.80 6.95
CA GLU A 44 -10.32 5.88 7.17
C GLU A 44 -9.86 7.18 6.52
N GLN A 45 -8.57 7.54 6.63
CA GLN A 45 -8.03 8.71 5.94
C GLN A 45 -8.13 8.58 4.41
N VAL A 46 -7.86 7.40 3.84
CA VAL A 46 -8.03 7.15 2.40
C VAL A 46 -9.48 7.40 1.96
N VAL A 47 -10.45 6.87 2.72
CA VAL A 47 -11.88 7.07 2.44
C VAL A 47 -12.27 8.54 2.52
N LEU A 48 -11.73 9.32 3.47
CA LEU A 48 -11.97 10.77 3.56
C LEU A 48 -11.45 11.55 2.34
N LEU A 49 -10.38 11.08 1.71
CA LEU A 49 -9.79 11.72 0.53
C LEU A 49 -10.56 11.36 -0.76
N LEU A 50 -11.11 10.16 -0.85
CA LEU A 50 -11.89 9.73 -2.01
C LEU A 50 -13.15 10.57 -2.20
N LYS A 51 -13.45 10.90 -3.45
CA LYS A 51 -14.79 11.33 -3.85
C LYS A 51 -15.81 10.23 -3.54
N PRO A 52 -17.09 10.57 -3.31
CA PRO A 52 -18.16 9.57 -3.36
C PRO A 52 -18.13 8.82 -4.70
N GLY A 53 -18.03 7.49 -4.66
CA GLY A 53 -17.88 6.65 -5.84
C GLY A 53 -16.46 6.59 -6.42
N GLY A 54 -15.46 7.18 -5.77
CA GLY A 54 -14.06 7.02 -6.14
C GLY A 54 -13.52 5.62 -5.79
N THR A 55 -12.43 5.24 -6.44
CA THR A 55 -11.86 3.90 -6.35
C THR A 55 -10.55 3.90 -5.56
N LEU A 56 -10.36 2.88 -4.72
CA LEU A 56 -9.08 2.54 -4.13
C LEU A 56 -8.51 1.30 -4.82
N PHE A 57 -7.26 1.40 -5.27
CA PHE A 57 -6.42 0.23 -5.53
C PHE A 57 -5.35 0.18 -4.45
N TRP A 58 -5.22 -0.95 -3.76
CA TRP A 58 -4.11 -1.15 -2.84
C TRP A 58 -3.57 -2.57 -2.88
N HIS A 59 -2.27 -2.69 -2.62
CA HIS A 59 -1.51 -3.93 -2.68
C HIS A 59 -0.50 -3.99 -1.54
N THR A 60 -0.23 -5.19 -1.04
CA THR A 60 0.68 -5.45 0.07
C THR A 60 1.20 -6.89 0.00
N PRO A 61 2.43 -7.20 0.46
CA PRO A 61 2.95 -8.56 0.44
C PRO A 61 2.27 -9.48 1.47
N PHE A 62 2.06 -10.75 1.08
CA PHE A 62 1.66 -11.81 2.00
C PHE A 62 2.87 -12.49 2.66
N ILE A 63 3.82 -13.02 1.87
CA ILE A 63 5.05 -13.64 2.38
C ILE A 63 6.25 -12.85 1.86
N TYR A 64 6.92 -12.14 2.76
CA TYR A 64 8.13 -11.38 2.45
C TYR A 64 9.04 -11.28 3.68
N PRO A 65 10.38 -11.24 3.51
CA PRO A 65 11.30 -11.00 4.61
C PRO A 65 10.97 -9.73 5.40
N MET A 66 11.48 -9.64 6.63
CA MET A 66 11.39 -8.38 7.37
C MET A 66 12.15 -7.29 6.60
N HIS A 67 11.47 -6.18 6.31
CA HIS A 67 12.01 -5.10 5.47
C HIS A 67 11.55 -3.70 5.87
N GLY A 68 10.63 -3.57 6.82
CA GLY A 68 10.35 -2.29 7.47
C GLY A 68 11.41 -1.99 8.55
N VAL A 69 12.20 -0.93 8.38
CA VAL A 69 13.18 -0.47 9.38
C VAL A 69 12.76 0.92 9.89
N PRO A 70 12.55 1.12 11.21
CA PRO A 70 12.84 0.18 12.32
C PRO A 70 11.72 -0.82 12.63
N ARG A 71 10.54 -0.70 12.02
CA ARG A 71 9.36 -1.51 12.35
C ARG A 71 8.70 -2.06 11.11
N ASP A 72 8.19 -3.28 11.24
CA ASP A 72 7.55 -4.06 10.19
C ASP A 72 6.35 -4.80 10.81
N TYR A 73 5.13 -4.48 10.38
CA TYR A 73 3.94 -4.75 11.20
C TYR A 73 3.10 -5.90 10.66
N PHE A 74 2.69 -5.85 9.40
CA PHE A 74 1.59 -6.70 8.93
C PHE A 74 1.98 -7.53 7.70
N ARG A 75 1.37 -8.72 7.63
CA ARG A 75 1.31 -9.59 6.45
C ARG A 75 -0.17 -9.89 6.24
N TYR A 76 -0.72 -9.55 5.09
CA TYR A 76 -2.15 -9.65 4.85
C TYR A 76 -2.51 -10.90 4.06
N SER A 77 -3.45 -11.69 4.58
CA SER A 77 -4.25 -12.55 3.71
C SER A 77 -5.26 -11.69 2.95
N THR A 78 -5.82 -12.22 1.85
CA THR A 78 -6.92 -11.56 1.13
C THR A 78 -8.11 -11.27 2.04
N ALA A 79 -8.45 -12.19 2.95
CA ALA A 79 -9.52 -11.99 3.92
C ALA A 79 -9.25 -10.83 4.88
N ALA A 80 -8.00 -10.67 5.35
CA ALA A 80 -7.62 -9.55 6.22
C ALA A 80 -7.63 -8.22 5.46
N ALA A 81 -7.18 -8.22 4.20
CA ALA A 81 -7.24 -7.05 3.33
C ALA A 81 -8.68 -6.62 3.05
N GLN A 82 -9.55 -7.57 2.69
CA GLN A 82 -10.96 -7.34 2.46
C GLN A 82 -11.64 -6.78 3.72
N LEU A 83 -11.45 -7.42 4.87
CA LEU A 83 -12.02 -6.96 6.14
C LEU A 83 -11.61 -5.52 6.47
N LEU A 84 -10.32 -5.18 6.34
CA LEU A 84 -9.82 -3.83 6.59
C LEU A 84 -10.50 -2.79 5.69
N SER A 85 -10.74 -3.12 4.42
CA SER A 85 -11.42 -2.21 3.48
C SER A 85 -12.91 -2.07 3.78
N GLU A 86 -13.59 -3.18 4.08
CA GLU A 86 -15.03 -3.20 4.39
C GLU A 86 -15.34 -2.49 5.71
N ASP A 87 -14.51 -2.68 6.74
CA ASP A 87 -14.64 -2.00 8.04
C ASP A 87 -14.54 -0.46 7.91
N ALA A 88 -13.81 0.03 6.89
CA ALA A 88 -13.73 1.45 6.57
C ALA A 88 -14.91 1.96 5.70
N GLY A 89 -15.85 1.09 5.33
CA GLY A 89 -17.03 1.44 4.54
C GLY A 89 -16.83 1.38 3.03
N LEU A 90 -15.76 0.74 2.54
CA LEU A 90 -15.59 0.47 1.11
C LEU A 90 -16.37 -0.77 0.69
N VAL A 91 -16.79 -0.81 -0.58
CA VAL A 91 -17.28 -2.02 -1.23
C VAL A 91 -16.10 -2.65 -1.97
N VAL A 92 -15.76 -3.89 -1.63
CA VAL A 92 -14.67 -4.62 -2.27
C VAL A 92 -15.19 -5.30 -3.53
N GLU A 93 -14.89 -4.73 -4.69
CA GLU A 93 -15.27 -5.30 -5.99
C GLU A 93 -14.38 -6.48 -6.40
N HIS A 94 -13.10 -6.42 -6.06
CA HIS A 94 -12.11 -7.46 -6.38
C HIS A 94 -11.05 -7.54 -5.28
N CYS A 95 -10.74 -8.76 -4.84
CA CYS A 95 -9.65 -9.03 -3.90
C CYS A 95 -9.07 -10.41 -4.20
N GLU A 96 -7.81 -10.44 -4.61
CA GLU A 96 -7.12 -11.68 -4.93
C GLU A 96 -5.71 -11.69 -4.37
N ALA A 97 -5.15 -12.89 -4.22
CA ALA A 97 -3.73 -13.04 -3.97
C ALA A 97 -3.02 -13.12 -5.32
N ASP A 98 -1.95 -12.35 -5.47
CA ASP A 98 -1.06 -12.44 -6.62
C ASP A 98 0.27 -13.11 -6.27
N GLY A 99 1.10 -13.33 -7.29
CA GLY A 99 2.37 -14.04 -7.16
C GLY A 99 2.22 -15.56 -7.16
N GLY A 100 2.96 -16.26 -6.30
CA GLY A 100 2.93 -17.72 -6.23
C GLY A 100 4.16 -18.33 -5.54
N TYR A 101 4.11 -19.63 -5.29
CA TYR A 101 5.18 -20.36 -4.59
C TYR A 101 6.56 -20.20 -5.26
N ALA A 102 6.61 -20.10 -6.59
CA ALA A 102 7.85 -19.86 -7.31
C ALA A 102 8.46 -18.48 -7.00
N ALA A 103 7.62 -17.43 -6.95
CA ALA A 103 8.07 -16.08 -6.61
C ALA A 103 8.50 -15.98 -5.14
N VAL A 104 7.74 -16.60 -4.24
CA VAL A 104 8.07 -16.67 -2.80
C VAL A 104 9.38 -17.43 -2.59
N LEU A 105 9.52 -18.61 -3.20
CA LEU A 105 10.74 -19.42 -3.10
C LEU A 105 11.93 -18.67 -3.69
N GLY A 106 11.74 -17.99 -4.83
CA GLY A 106 12.76 -17.12 -5.41
C GLY A 106 13.22 -16.05 -4.42
N ASN A 107 12.28 -15.37 -3.74
CA ASN A 107 12.63 -14.40 -2.70
C ASN A 107 13.38 -15.03 -1.52
N VAL A 108 12.88 -16.15 -0.98
CA VAL A 108 13.49 -16.83 0.18
C VAL A 108 14.89 -17.36 -0.13
N LEU A 109 15.12 -17.87 -1.34
CA LEU A 109 16.43 -18.33 -1.79
C LEU A 109 17.37 -17.19 -2.22
N GLY A 110 16.92 -15.93 -2.13
CA GLY A 110 17.71 -14.76 -2.54
C GLY A 110 17.94 -14.68 -4.05
N LEU A 111 17.03 -15.26 -4.84
CA LEU A 111 16.95 -15.19 -6.30
C LEU A 111 16.13 -13.98 -6.77
N SER A 112 15.44 -13.29 -5.86
CA SER A 112 14.95 -11.93 -6.13
C SER A 112 16.14 -11.01 -6.34
N SER A 113 15.97 -9.93 -7.13
CA SER A 113 17.04 -8.94 -7.28
C SER A 113 17.42 -8.45 -5.88
N LYS A 114 18.61 -8.82 -5.41
CA LYS A 114 19.19 -8.20 -4.24
C LYS A 114 19.20 -6.70 -4.52
N PHE A 115 18.87 -5.88 -3.52
CA PHE A 115 19.03 -4.43 -3.61
C PHE A 115 20.34 -4.16 -4.33
N TRP A 116 20.26 -3.49 -5.48
CA TRP A 116 21.44 -3.11 -6.21
C TRP A 116 22.32 -2.36 -5.21
N THR A 117 23.51 -2.85 -4.98
CA THR A 117 24.49 -2.09 -4.23
C THR A 117 24.71 -0.77 -4.97
N LEU A 118 25.03 0.31 -4.25
CA LEU A 118 25.31 1.60 -4.89
C LEU A 118 26.32 1.48 -6.05
N PRO A 119 27.35 0.61 -5.98
CA PRO A 119 28.24 0.31 -7.11
C PRO A 119 27.57 -0.40 -8.31
N GLU A 120 26.53 -1.21 -8.11
CA GLU A 120 25.79 -1.88 -9.19
C GLU A 120 24.84 -0.91 -9.91
N LEU A 121 24.28 0.09 -9.22
CA LEU A 121 23.41 1.13 -9.83
C LEU A 121 24.17 2.14 -10.69
N LEU A 122 25.47 2.31 -10.43
CA LEU A 122 26.32 3.34 -11.05
C LEU A 122 27.16 2.80 -12.23
N ARG A 123 26.90 1.56 -12.68
CA ARG A 123 27.42 1.01 -13.93
C ARG A 123 26.42 1.19 -15.04
#